data_AF-A0A2E8S1T0-F1
#
_entry.id   AF-A0A2E8S1T0-F1
#
_cell.length_a   1.000
_cell.length_b   1.000
_cell.length_c   1.000
_cell.angle_alpha   90.00
_cell.angle_beta   90.00
_cell.angle_gamma   90.00
#
_symmetry.space_group_name_H-M   'P 1'
#
loop_
_entity.id
_entity.type
_entity.pdbx_description
1 polymer ?
#
loop_
_entity_poly.entity_id
_entity_poly.type
_entity_poly.pdbx_seq_one_letter_code
_entity_poly.pdbx_strand_id
1 'polypeptide(L)'
;MLLAVVGCSKSTMTAKLDRVLDTQSKFYDGVIEILQTHAGTPCPLPPRCESEECPKPECKEDGDLDAVTKALRSYVAKIRPDVRGLIDERTRLLKKLSDEKKRAFLADDRAIHDAKNQRIRALVRTYPESEKLVGIVRLVQH
;
A
#
# COMPACT_ATOMS: atom_id res chain seq x y z
N MET A 1 18.91 37.49 -21.98
CA MET A 1 17.48 37.58 -21.66
C MET A 1 17.30 36.94 -20.28
N LEU A 2 17.03 37.75 -19.26
CA LEU A 2 16.74 37.31 -17.90
C LEU A 2 15.35 36.67 -17.88
N LEU A 3 15.22 35.45 -17.34
CA LEU A 3 13.93 34.86 -16.97
C LEU A 3 13.90 34.61 -15.46
N ALA A 4 12.76 34.99 -14.91
CA ALA A 4 12.57 35.40 -13.54
C ALA A 4 12.67 34.26 -12.53
N VAL A 5 13.19 34.63 -11.36
CA VAL A 5 12.97 33.96 -10.08
C VAL A 5 11.45 33.85 -9.85
N VAL A 6 10.93 32.62 -9.82
CA VAL A 6 9.64 32.30 -9.19
C VAL A 6 9.91 31.45 -7.96
N GLY A 7 10.47 32.10 -6.95
CA GLY A 7 10.30 31.71 -5.56
C GLY A 7 9.04 32.40 -5.03
N CYS A 8 7.90 31.71 -5.10
CA CYS A 8 6.72 32.09 -4.31
C CYS A 8 5.88 30.83 -4.05
N SER A 9 6.06 30.29 -2.85
CA SER A 9 5.36 29.12 -2.30
C SER A 9 3.85 29.41 -2.18
N LYS A 10 3.12 29.30 -3.29
CA LYS A 10 1.69 28.98 -3.28
C LYS A 10 1.59 27.52 -3.70
N SER A 11 1.63 26.61 -2.72
CA SER A 11 1.31 25.21 -2.95
C SER A 11 -0.05 25.14 -3.66
N THR A 12 -0.02 24.84 -4.96
CA THR A 12 -1.21 24.75 -5.79
C THR A 12 -2.05 23.59 -5.29
N MET A 13 -3.37 23.68 -5.47
CA MET A 13 -4.29 22.61 -5.06
C MET A 13 -3.91 21.25 -5.65
N THR A 14 -3.40 21.23 -6.89
CA THR A 14 -2.83 20.04 -7.54
C THR A 14 -1.63 19.49 -6.78
N ALA A 15 -0.65 20.32 -6.40
CA ALA A 15 0.52 19.87 -5.64
C ALA A 15 0.15 19.29 -4.25
N LYS A 16 -0.94 19.75 -3.64
CA LYS A 16 -1.45 19.16 -2.40
C LYS A 16 -2.07 17.79 -2.62
N LEU A 17 -2.84 17.64 -3.70
CA LEU A 17 -3.41 16.36 -4.11
C LEU A 17 -2.31 15.36 -4.48
N ASP A 18 -1.23 15.81 -5.14
CA ASP A 18 -0.09 14.96 -5.44
C ASP A 18 0.61 14.48 -4.16
N ARG A 19 0.74 15.34 -3.14
CA ARG A 19 1.23 14.93 -1.81
C ARG A 19 0.32 13.91 -1.11
N VAL A 20 -1.00 14.03 -1.30
CA VAL A 20 -1.96 13.03 -0.81
C VAL A 20 -1.67 11.68 -1.47
N LEU A 21 -1.55 11.63 -2.80
CA LEU A 21 -1.23 10.40 -3.53
C LEU A 21 0.13 9.83 -3.14
N ASP A 22 1.16 10.66 -3.00
CA ASP A 22 2.51 10.26 -2.59
C ASP A 22 2.52 9.65 -1.18
N THR A 23 1.84 10.28 -0.23
CA THR A 23 1.77 9.76 1.15
C THR A 23 0.99 8.45 1.22
N GLN A 24 -0.10 8.34 0.46
CA GLN A 24 -0.87 7.10 0.35
C GLN A 24 -0.04 5.98 -0.31
N SER A 25 0.75 6.29 -1.34
CA SER A 25 1.68 5.31 -1.92
C SER A 25 2.71 4.85 -0.90
N LYS A 26 3.34 5.78 -0.17
CA LYS A 26 4.34 5.47 0.88
C LYS A 26 3.78 4.61 2.00
N PHE A 27 2.52 4.82 2.38
CA PHE A 27 1.82 3.95 3.33
C PHE A 27 1.77 2.51 2.86
N TYR A 28 1.33 2.28 1.61
CA TYR A 28 1.33 0.93 1.04
C TYR A 28 2.73 0.35 0.87
N ASP A 29 3.72 1.16 0.51
CA ASP A 29 5.10 0.72 0.39
C ASP A 29 5.66 0.23 1.73
N GLY A 30 5.37 0.93 2.84
CA GLY A 30 5.77 0.46 4.17
C GLY A 30 5.08 -0.85 4.59
N VAL A 31 3.81 -1.03 4.22
CA VAL A 31 3.11 -2.31 4.46
C VAL A 31 3.75 -3.44 3.65
N ILE A 32 4.07 -3.20 2.38
CA ILE A 32 4.75 -4.16 1.51
C ILE A 32 6.14 -4.50 2.07
N GLU A 33 6.91 -3.51 2.50
CA GLU A 33 8.24 -3.69 3.09
C GLU A 33 8.19 -4.54 4.37
N ILE A 34 7.22 -4.29 5.27
CA ILE A 34 7.03 -5.10 6.48
C ILE A 34 6.71 -6.55 6.12
N LEU A 35 5.82 -6.78 5.16
CA LEU A 35 5.49 -8.13 4.69
C LEU A 35 6.73 -8.81 4.10
N GLN A 36 7.49 -8.14 3.23
CA GLN A 36 8.70 -8.70 2.62
C GLN A 36 9.83 -8.95 3.62
N THR A 37 9.93 -8.13 4.68
CA THR A 37 10.99 -8.22 5.69
C THR A 37 10.71 -9.31 6.72
N HIS A 38 9.47 -9.38 7.21
CA HIS A 38 9.14 -10.20 8.37
C HIS A 38 8.44 -11.51 8.03
N ALA A 39 7.74 -11.59 6.90
CA ALA A 39 6.98 -12.80 6.59
C ALA A 39 7.86 -13.90 5.93
N GLY A 40 9.18 -13.71 5.81
CA GLY A 40 10.10 -14.74 5.36
C GLY A 40 10.13 -14.92 3.83
N THR A 41 10.84 -15.95 3.36
CA THR A 41 10.99 -16.23 1.92
C THR A 41 9.66 -16.73 1.36
N PRO A 42 9.11 -16.14 0.28
CA PRO A 42 7.86 -16.62 -0.31
C PRO A 42 7.99 -18.08 -0.71
N CYS A 43 6.98 -18.90 -0.37
CA CYS A 43 6.95 -20.29 -0.79
C CYS A 43 7.10 -20.36 -2.32
N PRO A 44 7.99 -21.23 -2.84
CA PRO A 44 8.07 -21.44 -4.27
C PRO A 44 6.70 -21.91 -4.76
N LEU A 45 6.25 -21.34 -5.89
CA LEU A 45 5.03 -21.81 -6.55
C LEU A 45 5.18 -23.31 -6.79
N PRO A 46 4.12 -24.11 -6.56
CA PRO A 46 4.17 -25.53 -6.87
C PRO A 46 4.57 -25.67 -8.34
N PRO A 47 5.54 -26.54 -8.66
CA PRO A 47 5.92 -26.76 -10.05
C PRO A 47 4.68 -27.17 -10.86
N ARG A 48 4.64 -26.80 -12.14
CA ARG A 48 3.65 -27.37 -13.06
C ARG A 48 3.91 -28.87 -13.11
N CYS A 49 3.05 -29.67 -12.48
CA CYS A 49 3.17 -31.12 -12.51
C CYS A 49 2.42 -31.68 -13.72
N GLU A 50 3.08 -32.59 -14.40
CA GLU A 50 2.49 -33.40 -15.47
C GLU A 50 2.13 -34.81 -14.98
N SER A 51 2.38 -35.11 -13.70
CA SER A 51 2.21 -36.41 -13.05
C SER A 51 1.30 -36.35 -11.83
N GLU A 52 0.66 -37.48 -11.50
CA GLU A 52 -0.27 -37.65 -10.36
C GLU A 52 0.42 -37.46 -8.99
N GLU A 53 1.75 -37.62 -8.93
CA GLU A 53 2.58 -37.26 -7.78
C GLU A 53 3.26 -35.90 -8.01
N CYS A 54 2.70 -34.86 -7.40
CA CYS A 54 3.38 -33.58 -7.26
C CYS A 54 4.23 -33.55 -6.00
N PRO A 55 5.53 -33.21 -6.07
CA PRO A 55 6.27 -32.84 -4.87
C PRO A 55 5.64 -31.57 -4.28
N LYS A 56 5.16 -31.65 -3.04
CA LYS A 56 4.77 -30.44 -2.30
C LYS A 56 6.02 -29.58 -2.11
N PRO A 57 6.01 -28.30 -2.52
CA PRO A 57 7.12 -27.42 -2.22
C PRO A 57 7.33 -27.37 -0.70
N GLU A 58 8.55 -27.67 -0.25
CA GLU A 58 8.96 -27.45 1.13
C GLU A 58 9.02 -25.94 1.40
N CYS A 59 7.96 -25.41 2.00
CA CYS A 59 8.02 -24.08 2.60
C CYS A 59 8.90 -24.19 3.86
N LYS A 60 10.03 -23.50 3.89
CA LYS A 60 10.74 -23.26 5.15
C LYS A 60 9.85 -22.40 6.06
N GLU A 61 9.90 -22.72 7.36
CA GLU A 61 9.17 -22.17 8.51
C GLU A 61 8.25 -20.98 8.24
N ASP A 62 7.01 -21.11 8.73
CA ASP A 62 6.03 -20.05 8.87
C ASP A 62 6.76 -18.76 9.29
N GLY A 63 6.87 -17.78 8.37
CA GLY A 63 7.46 -16.49 8.69
C GLY A 63 6.83 -15.95 9.96
N ASP A 64 7.59 -15.30 10.83
CA ASP A 64 7.16 -14.91 12.17
C ASP A 64 5.92 -13.98 12.11
N LEU A 65 4.73 -14.59 12.12
CA LEU A 65 3.45 -13.90 11.95
C LEU A 65 3.19 -12.95 13.11
N ASP A 66 3.74 -13.25 14.28
CA ASP A 66 3.68 -12.38 15.44
C ASP A 66 4.56 -11.15 15.21
N ALA A 67 5.76 -11.30 14.66
CA ALA A 67 6.60 -10.18 14.25
C ALA A 67 5.96 -9.35 13.14
N VAL A 68 5.38 -9.98 12.11
CA VAL A 68 4.63 -9.27 11.05
C VAL A 68 3.46 -8.49 11.64
N THR A 69 2.66 -9.13 12.50
CA THR A 69 1.50 -8.51 13.14
C THR A 69 1.92 -7.34 14.02
N LYS A 70 2.98 -7.50 14.82
CA LYS A 70 3.51 -6.46 15.70
C LYS A 70 4.08 -5.29 14.90
N ALA A 71 4.83 -5.57 13.83
CA ALA A 71 5.39 -4.57 12.94
C ALA A 71 4.29 -3.77 12.23
N LEU A 72 3.29 -4.46 11.65
CA LEU A 72 2.15 -3.80 11.00
C LEU A 72 1.34 -2.95 11.99
N ARG A 73 1.03 -3.46 13.18
CA ARG A 73 0.33 -2.66 14.22
C ARG A 73 1.13 -1.44 14.63
N SER A 74 2.43 -1.59 14.84
CA SER A 74 3.32 -0.48 15.22
C SER A 74 3.39 0.58 14.10
N TYR A 75 3.54 0.14 12.85
CA TYR A 75 3.56 1.01 11.69
C TYR A 75 2.26 1.79 11.50
N VAL A 76 1.11 1.08 11.55
CA VAL A 76 -0.21 1.70 11.46
C VAL A 76 -0.41 2.70 12.60
N ALA A 77 -0.06 2.34 13.84
CA ALA A 77 -0.17 3.26 14.98
C ALA A 77 0.67 4.54 14.79
N LYS A 78 1.88 4.41 14.23
CA LYS A 78 2.78 5.54 13.94
C LYS A 78 2.22 6.46 12.86
N ILE A 79 1.64 5.92 11.79
CA ILE A 79 1.20 6.69 10.61
C ILE A 79 -0.28 7.13 10.68
N ARG A 80 -1.08 6.55 11.58
CA ARG A 80 -2.51 6.87 11.75
C ARG A 80 -2.82 8.36 11.88
N PRO A 81 -2.06 9.18 12.64
CA PRO A 81 -2.31 10.63 12.71
C PRO A 81 -2.17 11.30 11.34
N ASP A 82 -1.14 10.92 10.58
CA ASP A 82 -0.86 11.46 9.26
C ASP A 82 -1.92 11.03 8.24
N VAL A 83 -2.33 9.76 8.25
CA VAL A 83 -3.40 9.22 7.38
C VAL A 83 -4.73 9.91 7.64
N ARG A 84 -5.11 10.14 8.90
CA ARG A 84 -6.36 10.84 9.23
C ARG A 84 -6.33 12.29 8.72
N GLY A 85 -5.22 12.99 8.93
CA GLY A 85 -5.01 14.33 8.35
C GLY A 85 -5.10 14.33 6.83
N LEU A 86 -4.58 13.28 6.19
CA LEU A 86 -4.62 13.09 4.75
C LEU A 86 -6.04 12.93 4.20
N ILE A 87 -6.89 12.14 4.88
CA ILE A 87 -8.29 11.90 4.48
C ILE A 87 -9.09 13.21 4.57
N ASP A 88 -8.89 13.96 5.64
CA ASP A 88 -9.55 15.26 5.84
C ASP A 88 -9.09 16.28 4.79
N GLU A 89 -7.78 16.32 4.50
CA GLU A 89 -7.20 17.18 3.47
C GLU A 89 -7.70 16.80 2.07
N ARG A 90 -7.67 15.51 1.69
CA ARG A 90 -8.24 14.98 0.45
C ARG A 90 -9.69 15.40 0.29
N THR A 91 -10.52 15.17 1.31
CA THR A 91 -11.95 15.51 1.29
C THR A 91 -12.16 17.01 1.10
N ARG A 92 -11.37 17.85 1.77
CA ARG A 92 -11.44 19.31 1.65
C ARG A 92 -11.00 19.80 0.27
N LEU A 93 -9.95 19.21 -0.30
CA LEU A 93 -9.43 19.59 -1.62
C LEU A 93 -10.38 19.15 -2.74
N LEU A 94 -10.92 17.93 -2.67
CA LEU A 94 -11.87 17.40 -3.64
C LEU A 94 -13.16 18.24 -3.76
N LYS A 95 -13.61 18.87 -2.67
CA LYS A 95 -14.76 19.79 -2.68
C LYS A 95 -14.50 21.10 -3.46
N LYS A 96 -13.23 21.45 -3.70
CA LYS A 96 -12.81 22.69 -4.36
C LYS A 96 -12.37 22.48 -5.82
N LEU A 97 -12.29 21.23 -6.27
CA LEU A 97 -11.93 20.89 -7.65
C LEU A 97 -13.14 20.99 -8.57
N SER A 98 -12.88 21.24 -9.85
CA SER A 98 -13.86 20.98 -10.91
C SER A 98 -14.08 19.47 -11.06
N ASP A 99 -15.23 19.07 -11.62
CA ASP A 99 -15.59 17.66 -11.81
C ASP A 99 -14.59 16.90 -12.68
N GLU A 100 -14.00 17.56 -13.67
CA GLU A 100 -12.96 16.97 -14.52
C GLU A 100 -11.70 16.64 -13.71
N LYS A 101 -11.18 17.61 -12.94
CA LYS A 101 -9.97 17.41 -12.13
C LYS A 101 -10.20 16.43 -10.98
N LYS A 102 -11.40 16.46 -10.40
CA LYS A 102 -11.83 15.47 -9.40
C LYS A 102 -11.86 14.06 -9.98
N ARG A 103 -12.37 13.87 -11.20
CA ARG A 103 -12.37 12.57 -11.88
C ARG A 103 -10.96 12.07 -12.16
N ALA A 104 -10.07 12.92 -12.66
CA ALA A 104 -8.67 12.58 -12.90
C ALA A 104 -7.98 12.12 -11.60
N PHE A 105 -8.07 12.93 -10.54
CA PHE A 105 -7.48 12.58 -9.25
C PHE A 105 -8.03 11.26 -8.68
N LEU A 106 -9.34 11.03 -8.76
CA LEU A 106 -9.95 9.79 -8.25
C LEU A 106 -9.55 8.56 -9.08
N ALA A 107 -9.27 8.73 -10.38
CA ALA A 107 -8.75 7.67 -11.22
C ALA A 107 -7.30 7.32 -10.81
N ASP A 108 -6.46 8.33 -10.58
CA ASP A 108 -5.08 8.13 -10.13
C ASP A 108 -5.01 7.48 -8.74
N ASP A 109 -5.82 7.96 -7.79
CA ASP A 109 -6.00 7.39 -6.45
C ASP A 109 -6.39 5.91 -6.52
N ARG A 110 -7.39 5.58 -7.35
CA ARG A 110 -7.83 4.19 -7.57
C ARG A 110 -6.72 3.33 -8.18
N ALA A 111 -5.99 3.85 -9.17
CA ALA A 111 -4.91 3.10 -9.81
C ALA A 111 -3.78 2.75 -8.82
N ILE A 112 -3.39 3.69 -7.95
CA ILE A 112 -2.42 3.44 -6.88
C ILE A 112 -2.96 2.38 -5.92
N HIS A 113 -4.19 2.58 -5.44
CA HIS A 113 -4.84 1.65 -4.51
C HIS A 113 -4.90 0.22 -5.08
N ASP A 114 -5.32 0.06 -6.33
CA ASP A 114 -5.49 -1.26 -6.96
C ASP A 114 -4.15 -1.95 -7.20
N ALA A 115 -3.15 -1.22 -7.71
CA ALA A 115 -1.81 -1.75 -7.95
C ALA A 115 -1.14 -2.20 -6.65
N LYS A 116 -1.19 -1.37 -5.60
CA LYS A 116 -0.59 -1.69 -4.30
C LYS A 116 -1.33 -2.85 -3.62
N ASN A 117 -2.66 -2.86 -3.65
CA ASN A 117 -3.44 -3.96 -3.08
C ASN A 117 -3.31 -5.27 -3.85
N GLN A 118 -3.10 -5.24 -5.17
CA GLN A 118 -2.75 -6.45 -5.92
C GLN A 118 -1.43 -7.05 -5.40
N ARG A 119 -0.41 -6.20 -5.18
CA ARG A 119 0.89 -6.63 -4.66
C ARG A 119 0.81 -7.16 -3.23
N ILE A 120 0.10 -6.47 -2.34
CA ILE A 120 -0.14 -6.95 -0.97
C ILE A 120 -0.87 -8.29 -0.99
N ARG A 121 -1.93 -8.44 -1.81
CA ARG A 121 -2.65 -9.72 -1.94
C ARG A 121 -1.75 -10.85 -2.45
N ALA A 122 -0.87 -10.57 -3.42
CA ALA A 122 0.08 -11.55 -3.92
C ALA A 122 1.04 -12.03 -2.81
N LEU A 123 1.57 -11.10 -2.01
CA LEU A 123 2.43 -11.42 -0.86
C LEU A 123 1.67 -12.20 0.20
N VAL A 124 0.46 -11.79 0.57
CA VAL A 124 -0.32 -12.49 1.59
C VAL A 124 -0.68 -13.92 1.18
N ARG A 125 -0.97 -14.16 -0.12
CA ARG A 125 -1.29 -15.49 -0.65
C ARG A 125 -0.14 -16.49 -0.58
N THR A 126 1.11 -16.03 -0.47
CA THR A 126 2.26 -16.93 -0.36
C THR A 126 2.49 -17.44 1.07
N TYR A 127 1.65 -17.07 2.04
CA TYR A 127 1.77 -17.51 3.44
C TYR A 127 0.68 -18.53 3.81
N PRO A 128 1.05 -19.67 4.44
CA PRO A 128 0.11 -20.74 4.79
C PRO A 128 -0.98 -20.28 5.78
N GLU A 129 -0.69 -19.36 6.73
CA GLU A 129 -1.71 -18.72 7.58
C GLU A 129 -2.23 -17.38 7.02
N SER A 130 -2.38 -17.29 5.69
CA SER A 130 -2.83 -16.07 5.00
C SER A 130 -4.09 -15.44 5.58
N GLU A 131 -5.03 -16.20 6.16
CA GLU A 131 -6.26 -15.65 6.75
C GLU A 131 -6.02 -14.64 7.88
N LYS A 132 -5.00 -14.88 8.73
CA LYS A 132 -4.63 -13.95 9.82
C LYS A 132 -4.03 -12.66 9.26
N LEU A 133 -3.21 -12.77 8.22
CA LEU A 133 -2.64 -11.62 7.51
C LEU A 133 -3.70 -10.86 6.70
N VAL A 134 -4.69 -11.54 6.11
CA VAL A 134 -5.82 -10.93 5.40
C VAL A 134 -6.64 -10.06 6.34
N GLY A 135 -6.88 -10.50 7.58
CA GLY A 135 -7.57 -9.70 8.60
C GLY A 135 -6.85 -8.40 8.94
N ILE A 136 -5.51 -8.45 9.03
CA ILE A 136 -4.67 -7.28 9.34
C ILE A 136 -4.56 -6.34 8.13
N VAL A 137 -4.43 -6.88 6.92
CA VAL A 137 -4.41 -6.10 5.68
C VAL A 137 -5.77 -5.46 5.39
N ARG A 138 -6.89 -6.08 5.78
CA ARG A 138 -8.21 -5.44 5.69
C ARG A 138 -8.33 -4.18 6.53
N LEU A 139 -7.63 -4.11 7.67
CA LEU A 139 -7.56 -2.88 8.49
C LEU A 139 -6.76 -1.75 7.81
N VAL A 140 -5.93 -2.09 6.81
CA VAL A 140 -5.11 -1.16 6.02
C VAL A 140 -5.86 -0.69 4.75
N GLN A 141 -6.90 -1.42 4.32
CA GLN A 141 -7.70 -1.14 3.11
C GLN A 141 -8.95 -0.28 3.35
N HIS A 142 -9.34 -0.08 4.61
CA HIS A 142 -10.51 0.70 5.04
C HIS A 142 -10.10 2.06 5.62
#